data_AF-A0A3P8N748-F1
#
_entry.id   AF-A0A3P8N748-F1
#
_cell.length_a   1.000
_cell.length_b   1.000
_cell.length_c   1.000
_cell.angle_alpha   90.00
_cell.angle_beta   90.00
_cell.angle_gamma   90.00
#
_symmetry.space_group_name_H-M   'P 1'
#
loop_
_entity.id
_entity.type
_entity.pdbx_description
1 polymer ?
#
loop_
_entity_poly.entity_id
_entity_poly.type
_entity_poly.pdbx_seq_one_letter_code
_entity_poly.pdbx_strand_id
1 'polypeptide(L)'
;MDDFDMLNAPSAGNGVGSEEDPAAAFLAQQESEIAGIENDEGFSILDSGDVPSSLGDTNDGAINGELHGESNGPSDAYAAISNADRLQAEPESLRKWREEQRERLEELDANSRQQETEWKEKAKVELEEWHARQNEQLEKTKTNNRKNRNNLSLNFKKHRCWMKTSTSNPSLSSLVMWRLRKP
;
A
#
# COMPACT_ATOMS: atom_id res chain seq x y z
N MET A 1 27.53 -23.75 -21.90
CA MET A 1 26.65 -23.10 -22.89
C MET A 1 25.80 -22.13 -22.09
N ASP A 2 26.38 -21.08 -21.50
CA ASP A 2 27.02 -19.91 -22.15
C ASP A 2 26.00 -18.90 -22.71
N ASP A 3 25.04 -18.46 -21.89
CA ASP A 3 24.19 -17.29 -22.24
C ASP A 3 23.92 -16.39 -21.03
N PHE A 4 24.71 -16.53 -19.95
CA PHE A 4 24.66 -15.63 -18.77
C PHE A 4 25.64 -14.46 -18.87
N ASP A 5 26.40 -14.32 -19.96
CA ASP A 5 27.37 -13.24 -20.02
C ASP A 5 27.59 -12.73 -21.44
N MET A 6 27.89 -11.44 -21.51
CA MET A 6 28.52 -10.75 -22.64
C MET A 6 27.61 -10.17 -23.75
N LEU A 7 27.58 -8.82 -23.79
CA LEU A 7 27.64 -7.98 -25.01
C LEU A 7 26.41 -7.20 -25.50
N ASN A 8 25.61 -6.56 -24.63
CA ASN A 8 25.11 -5.24 -25.06
C ASN A 8 24.85 -4.21 -23.96
N ALA A 9 25.77 -4.11 -23.01
CA ALA A 9 26.09 -2.79 -22.46
C ALA A 9 27.09 -2.11 -23.42
N PRO A 10 26.99 -0.78 -23.60
CA PRO A 10 27.92 0.00 -22.81
C PRO A 10 27.22 0.97 -21.85
N SER A 11 27.67 0.84 -20.61
CA SER A 11 27.53 1.71 -19.46
C SER A 11 27.54 3.21 -19.78
N ALA A 12 26.51 3.88 -19.28
CA ALA A 12 26.53 5.23 -18.71
C ALA A 12 25.25 5.33 -17.88
N GLY A 13 25.22 5.51 -16.57
CA GLY A 13 26.21 5.89 -15.57
C GLY A 13 25.41 6.35 -14.35
N ASN A 14 26.06 6.32 -13.19
CA ASN A 14 25.64 6.89 -11.90
C ASN A 14 24.52 6.18 -11.11
N GLY A 15 24.91 5.67 -9.94
CA GLY A 15 23.99 5.57 -8.80
C GLY A 15 24.15 4.30 -7.97
N VAL A 16 25.33 4.07 -7.40
CA VAL A 16 25.42 3.29 -6.17
C VAL A 16 24.64 4.06 -5.10
N GLY A 17 23.38 3.71 -4.91
CA GLY A 17 22.49 4.29 -3.93
C GLY A 17 21.52 3.19 -3.59
N SER A 18 21.68 2.65 -2.39
CA SER A 18 20.70 1.85 -1.67
C SER A 18 19.26 2.23 -2.04
N GLU A 19 18.67 1.54 -3.01
CA GLU A 19 17.22 1.50 -3.15
C GLU A 19 16.73 0.57 -2.04
N GLU A 20 16.74 1.09 -0.81
CA GLU A 20 16.15 0.43 0.35
C GLU A 20 14.68 0.18 0.03
N ASP A 21 14.37 -1.08 -0.26
CA ASP A 21 13.00 -1.56 -0.34
C ASP A 21 12.30 -1.13 0.97
N PRO A 22 11.22 -0.33 0.90
CA PRO A 22 10.50 0.11 2.10
C PRO A 22 10.03 -1.06 2.97
N ALA A 23 9.82 -2.24 2.39
CA ALA A 23 9.54 -3.46 3.15
C ALA A 23 10.80 -3.99 3.88
N ALA A 24 11.98 -3.89 3.28
CA ALA A 24 13.24 -4.27 3.92
C ALA A 24 13.60 -3.35 5.10
N ALA A 25 13.33 -2.05 4.99
CA ALA A 25 13.52 -1.11 6.10
C ALA A 25 12.62 -1.44 7.31
N PHE A 26 11.36 -1.83 7.07
CA PHE A 26 10.44 -2.26 8.13
C PHE A 26 10.86 -3.59 8.78
N LEU A 27 11.33 -4.55 7.98
CA LEU A 27 11.85 -5.83 8.50
C LEU A 27 13.12 -5.62 9.35
N ALA A 28 14.05 -4.77 8.92
CA ALA A 28 15.24 -4.44 9.69
C ALA A 28 14.92 -3.68 11.00
N GLN A 29 13.88 -2.84 10.99
CA GLN A 29 13.37 -2.16 12.18
C GLN A 29 12.75 -3.16 13.18
N GLN A 30 11.93 -4.11 12.71
CA GLN A 30 11.36 -5.19 13.53
C GLN A 30 12.44 -6.11 14.12
N GLU A 31 13.47 -6.47 13.34
CA GLU A 31 14.59 -7.28 13.83
C GLU A 31 15.38 -6.57 14.94
N SER A 32 15.59 -5.25 14.80
CA SER A 32 16.27 -4.44 15.82
C SER A 32 15.43 -4.28 17.10
N GLU A 33 14.10 -4.20 16.97
CA GLU A 33 13.18 -4.12 18.10
C GLU A 33 13.11 -5.44 18.88
N ILE A 34 13.09 -6.60 18.20
CA ILE A 34 13.14 -7.94 18.83
C ILE A 34 14.49 -8.22 19.52
N ALA A 35 15.61 -7.82 18.91
CA ALA A 35 16.93 -8.02 19.50
C ALA A 35 17.17 -7.16 20.76
N GLY A 36 16.45 -6.03 20.89
CA GLY A 36 16.49 -5.18 22.08
C GLY A 36 15.81 -5.78 23.31
N ILE A 37 14.85 -6.70 23.11
CA ILE A 37 14.10 -7.36 24.19
C ILE A 37 14.77 -8.66 24.67
N GLU A 38 15.58 -9.31 23.82
CA GLU A 38 16.30 -10.56 24.19
C GLU A 38 17.53 -10.29 25.07
N ASN A 39 18.12 -9.10 25.00
CA ASN A 39 19.28 -8.72 25.82
C ASN A 39 18.92 -7.91 27.08
N ASP A 40 17.65 -7.64 27.33
CA ASP A 40 17.20 -7.03 28.59
C ASP A 40 16.69 -8.16 29.51
N GLU A 41 17.33 -8.30 30.68
CA GLU A 41 17.22 -9.37 31.67
C GLU A 41 15.81 -9.56 32.29
N GLY A 42 14.74 -9.10 31.64
CA GLY A 42 13.37 -9.14 32.14
C GLY A 42 12.62 -10.46 31.91
N PHE A 43 13.07 -11.34 31.01
CA PHE A 43 12.34 -12.57 30.68
C PHE A 43 12.79 -13.83 31.47
N SER A 44 13.82 -13.71 32.31
CA SER A 44 14.26 -14.82 33.17
C SER A 44 13.32 -15.12 34.35
N ILE A 45 12.32 -14.25 34.61
CA ILE A 45 11.38 -14.42 35.74
C ILE A 45 10.23 -15.38 35.46
N LEU A 46 10.01 -15.81 34.21
CA LEU A 46 8.91 -16.72 33.88
C LEU A 46 9.30 -18.20 33.92
N ASP A 47 10.60 -18.54 33.90
CA ASP A 47 11.09 -19.94 33.91
C ASP A 47 11.47 -20.46 35.32
N SER A 48 11.87 -19.58 36.24
CA SER A 48 12.06 -19.93 37.65
C SER A 48 10.89 -19.40 38.47
N GLY A 49 9.91 -20.27 38.76
CA GLY A 49 8.69 -19.94 39.51
C GLY A 49 8.90 -19.52 40.96
N ASP A 50 9.49 -18.35 41.19
CA ASP A 50 9.65 -17.72 42.50
C ASP A 50 8.77 -16.47 42.57
N VAL A 51 7.70 -16.56 43.37
CA VAL A 51 6.83 -15.43 43.70
C VAL A 51 7.49 -14.62 44.81
N PRO A 52 7.52 -13.28 44.75
CA PRO A 52 8.10 -12.48 45.83
C PRO A 52 7.29 -12.68 47.12
N SER A 53 7.98 -13.10 48.19
CA SER A 53 7.47 -13.38 49.55
C SER A 53 6.85 -12.18 50.28
N SER A 54 6.43 -11.11 49.58
CA SER A 54 5.83 -9.91 50.17
C SER A 54 4.32 -9.99 50.37
N LEU A 55 3.67 -11.11 50.03
CA LEU A 55 2.23 -11.34 50.20
C LEU A 55 1.91 -12.47 51.20
N GLY A 56 2.90 -12.83 52.03
CA GLY A 56 2.73 -13.79 53.11
C GLY A 56 2.65 -13.12 54.48
N ASP A 57 1.44 -13.12 55.04
CA ASP A 57 1.14 -13.06 56.48
C ASP A 57 1.17 -11.69 57.18
N THR A 58 -0.02 -11.14 57.44
CA THR A 58 -0.36 -10.70 58.80
C THR A 58 -1.87 -10.73 59.03
N ASN A 59 -2.23 -11.72 59.82
CA ASN A 59 -3.48 -11.93 60.56
C ASN A 59 -4.07 -10.69 61.27
N ASP A 60 -5.40 -10.74 61.44
CA ASP A 60 -6.19 -10.19 62.55
C ASP A 60 -6.47 -8.68 62.64
N GLY A 61 -7.75 -8.33 62.74
CA GLY A 61 -8.16 -6.97 63.12
C GLY A 61 -9.57 -6.55 62.76
N ALA A 62 -10.60 -7.28 63.22
CA ALA A 62 -11.91 -6.67 63.37
C ALA A 62 -11.85 -5.60 64.47
N ILE A 63 -12.15 -4.32 64.17
CA ILE A 63 -12.77 -3.36 65.12
C ILE A 63 -13.20 -2.03 64.44
N ASN A 64 -14.49 -1.74 64.57
CA ASN A 64 -15.08 -0.42 64.85
C ASN A 64 -14.71 0.80 63.97
N GLY A 65 -15.46 0.97 62.87
CA GLY A 65 -15.75 2.28 62.30
C GLY A 65 -17.05 2.85 62.87
N GLU A 66 -16.92 3.51 64.02
CA GLU A 66 -17.89 4.38 64.71
C GLU A 66 -18.94 5.01 63.77
N LEU A 67 -20.19 4.55 63.88
CA LEU A 67 -21.37 5.17 63.26
C LEU A 67 -21.64 6.52 63.94
N HIS A 68 -20.95 7.56 63.48
CA HIS A 68 -21.18 8.92 63.95
C HIS A 68 -22.51 9.48 63.43
N GLY A 69 -23.39 9.82 64.37
CA GLY A 69 -24.26 10.99 64.25
C GLY A 69 -25.64 10.75 63.63
N GLU A 70 -26.58 10.25 64.44
CA GLU A 70 -28.01 10.35 64.16
C GLU A 70 -28.43 11.83 64.06
N SER A 71 -28.81 12.27 62.87
CA SER A 71 -29.55 13.52 62.66
C SER A 71 -30.81 13.21 61.84
N ASN A 72 -31.80 12.61 62.50
CA ASN A 72 -33.12 12.36 61.96
C ASN A 72 -33.88 13.69 61.70
N GLY A 73 -33.87 14.15 60.45
CA GLY A 73 -34.75 15.20 59.95
C GLY A 73 -35.16 14.94 58.49
N PRO A 74 -36.34 15.40 58.01
CA PRO A 74 -36.86 15.11 56.67
C PRO A 74 -35.99 15.62 55.50
N SER A 75 -34.92 16.36 55.79
CA SER A 75 -33.90 16.75 54.81
C SER A 75 -32.96 15.60 54.42
N ASP A 76 -32.82 14.57 55.25
CA ASP A 76 -31.80 13.53 55.07
C ASP A 76 -32.28 12.39 54.17
N ALA A 77 -33.60 12.12 54.11
CA ALA A 77 -34.17 11.16 53.17
C ALA A 77 -34.00 11.61 51.70
N TYR A 78 -34.18 12.90 51.42
CA TYR A 78 -34.00 13.46 50.07
C TYR A 78 -32.51 13.51 49.68
N ALA A 79 -31.62 13.78 50.64
CA ALA A 79 -30.17 13.71 50.45
C ALA A 79 -29.68 12.26 50.23
N ALA A 80 -30.26 11.29 50.93
CA ALA A 80 -29.97 9.87 50.76
C ALA A 80 -30.45 9.35 49.38
N ILE A 81 -31.66 9.74 48.94
CA ILE A 81 -32.18 9.37 47.61
C ILE A 81 -31.36 10.02 46.49
N SER A 82 -31.02 11.31 46.61
CA SER A 82 -30.16 12.02 45.64
C SER A 82 -28.75 11.42 45.57
N ASN A 83 -28.17 11.04 46.72
CA ASN A 83 -26.89 10.34 46.73
C ASN A 83 -26.98 8.93 46.15
N ALA A 84 -28.07 8.20 46.38
CA ALA A 84 -28.31 6.90 45.76
C ALA A 84 -28.45 7.03 44.23
N ASP A 85 -29.21 7.99 43.73
CA ASP A 85 -29.33 8.29 42.29
C ASP A 85 -27.99 8.72 41.68
N ARG A 86 -27.19 9.52 42.41
CA ARG A 86 -25.84 9.92 41.98
C ARG A 86 -24.86 8.74 41.93
N LEU A 87 -25.05 7.73 42.78
CA LEU A 87 -24.26 6.49 42.80
C LEU A 87 -24.74 5.48 41.75
N GLN A 88 -26.03 5.52 41.37
CA GLN A 88 -26.65 4.63 40.41
C GLN A 88 -26.60 5.16 38.98
N ALA A 89 -26.45 6.47 38.80
CA ALA A 89 -26.08 7.08 37.54
C ALA A 89 -24.67 6.62 37.16
N GLU A 90 -24.55 5.80 36.11
CA GLU A 90 -23.26 5.59 35.46
C GLU A 90 -22.67 6.98 35.17
N PRO A 91 -21.43 7.28 35.60
CA PRO A 91 -20.88 8.60 35.38
C PRO A 91 -20.85 8.87 33.87
N GLU A 92 -21.43 9.99 33.42
CA GLU A 92 -21.48 10.36 32.00
C GLU A 92 -20.09 10.31 31.33
N SER A 93 -19.00 10.47 32.11
CA SER A 93 -17.63 10.25 31.64
C SER A 93 -17.35 8.82 31.21
N LEU A 94 -17.89 7.81 31.89
CA LEU A 94 -17.78 6.39 31.52
C LEU A 94 -18.60 6.08 30.27
N ARG A 95 -19.77 6.72 30.11
CA ARG A 95 -20.56 6.61 28.88
C ARG A 95 -19.83 7.20 27.68
N LYS A 96 -19.33 8.43 27.80
CA LYS A 96 -18.51 9.09 26.78
C LYS A 96 -17.26 8.27 26.45
N TRP A 97 -16.59 7.72 27.46
CA TRP A 97 -15.41 6.88 27.23
C TRP A 97 -15.76 5.59 26.46
N ARG A 98 -16.89 4.92 26.74
CA ARG A 98 -17.34 3.77 25.95
C ARG A 98 -17.71 4.14 24.51
N GLU A 99 -18.31 5.31 24.31
CA GLU A 99 -18.65 5.83 22.98
C GLU A 99 -17.38 6.15 22.19
N GLU A 100 -16.41 6.86 22.78
CA GLU A 100 -15.12 7.20 22.16
C GLU A 100 -14.26 5.96 21.84
N GLN A 101 -14.21 4.96 22.75
CA GLN A 101 -13.48 3.71 22.46
C GLN A 101 -14.14 2.91 21.34
N ARG A 102 -15.48 2.91 21.29
CA ARG A 102 -16.23 2.23 20.23
C ARG A 102 -16.05 2.92 18.90
N GLU A 103 -16.15 4.24 18.86
CA GLU A 103 -15.97 5.05 17.65
C GLU A 103 -14.55 4.89 17.09
N ARG A 104 -13.52 4.93 17.95
CA ARG A 104 -12.15 4.70 17.52
C ARG A 104 -11.93 3.30 16.94
N LEU A 105 -12.58 2.28 17.50
CA LEU A 105 -12.51 0.92 16.98
C LEU A 105 -13.24 0.81 15.63
N GLU A 106 -14.40 1.44 15.51
CA GLU A 106 -15.18 1.47 14.26
C GLU A 106 -14.44 2.23 13.14
N GLU A 107 -13.75 3.32 13.46
CA GLU A 107 -12.90 4.04 12.50
C GLU A 107 -11.74 3.18 12.01
N LEU A 108 -11.09 2.43 12.91
CA LEU A 108 -10.00 1.53 12.54
C LEU A 108 -10.49 0.39 11.64
N ASP A 109 -11.64 -0.21 11.96
CA ASP A 109 -12.30 -1.23 11.14
C ASP A 109 -12.70 -0.68 9.77
N ALA A 110 -13.25 0.54 9.73
CA ALA A 110 -13.64 1.19 8.48
C ALA A 110 -12.43 1.51 7.61
N ASN A 111 -11.34 2.01 8.22
CA ASN A 111 -10.10 2.30 7.52
C ASN A 111 -9.46 1.01 6.96
N SER A 112 -9.46 -0.08 7.71
CA SER A 112 -8.99 -1.39 7.24
C SER A 112 -9.80 -1.87 6.03
N ARG A 113 -11.13 -1.80 6.08
CA ARG A 113 -11.98 -2.18 4.93
C ARG A 113 -11.74 -1.28 3.71
N GLN A 114 -11.55 0.03 3.93
CA GLN A 114 -11.25 0.98 2.84
C GLN A 114 -9.93 0.62 2.17
N GLN A 115 -8.85 0.44 2.94
CA GLN A 115 -7.54 0.07 2.40
C GLN A 115 -7.59 -1.25 1.61
N GLU A 116 -8.30 -2.27 2.12
CA GLU A 116 -8.49 -3.52 1.39
C GLU A 116 -9.21 -3.31 0.06
N THR A 117 -10.28 -2.50 0.04
CA THR A 117 -11.00 -2.21 -1.21
C THR A 117 -10.17 -1.39 -2.19
N GLU A 118 -9.45 -0.38 -1.71
CA GLU A 118 -8.57 0.45 -2.52
C GLU A 118 -7.43 -0.36 -3.14
N TRP A 119 -6.79 -1.25 -2.37
CA TRP A 119 -5.73 -2.12 -2.89
C TRP A 119 -6.26 -3.11 -3.91
N LYS A 120 -7.45 -3.67 -3.67
CA LYS A 120 -8.10 -4.56 -4.63
C LYS A 120 -8.47 -3.85 -5.93
N GLU A 121 -9.03 -2.65 -5.84
CA GLU A 121 -9.37 -1.84 -7.01
C GLU A 121 -8.12 -1.40 -7.76
N LYS A 122 -7.08 -0.96 -7.05
CA LYS A 122 -5.79 -0.58 -7.63
C LYS A 122 -5.15 -1.74 -8.40
N ALA A 123 -5.12 -2.94 -7.81
CA ALA A 123 -4.61 -4.13 -8.48
C ALA A 123 -5.42 -4.48 -9.74
N LYS A 124 -6.75 -4.34 -9.68
CA LYS A 124 -7.62 -4.57 -10.83
C LYS A 124 -7.38 -3.55 -11.95
N VAL A 125 -7.29 -2.27 -11.61
CA VAL A 125 -7.02 -1.20 -12.57
C VAL A 125 -5.67 -1.39 -13.25
N GLU A 126 -4.62 -1.71 -12.49
CA GLU A 126 -3.28 -1.95 -13.04
C GLU A 126 -3.26 -3.15 -14.02
N LEU A 127 -4.00 -4.22 -13.70
CA LEU A 127 -4.15 -5.36 -14.59
C LEU A 127 -4.88 -4.98 -15.89
N GLU A 128 -5.98 -4.23 -15.79
CA GLU A 128 -6.74 -3.76 -16.94
C GLU A 128 -5.89 -2.82 -17.82
N GLU A 129 -5.11 -1.93 -17.21
CA GLU A 129 -4.20 -1.04 -17.91
C GLU A 129 -3.08 -1.82 -18.63
N TRP A 130 -2.53 -2.85 -17.99
CA TRP A 130 -1.55 -3.72 -18.63
C TRP A 130 -2.14 -4.40 -19.87
N HIS A 131 -3.35 -4.95 -19.78
CA HIS A 131 -4.05 -5.55 -20.92
C HIS A 131 -4.36 -4.52 -22.02
N ALA A 132 -4.79 -3.31 -21.65
CA ALA A 132 -5.05 -2.23 -22.60
C ALA A 132 -3.78 -1.84 -23.38
N ARG A 133 -2.66 -1.66 -22.67
CA ARG A 133 -1.35 -1.36 -23.28
C ARG A 133 -0.90 -2.47 -24.22
N GLN A 134 -1.04 -3.74 -23.82
CA GLN A 134 -0.72 -4.89 -24.67
C GLN A 134 -1.56 -4.88 -25.97
N ASN A 135 -2.87 -4.71 -25.85
CA ASN A 135 -3.76 -4.64 -27.01
C ASN A 135 -3.43 -3.47 -27.94
N GLU A 136 -3.12 -2.30 -27.39
CA GLU A 136 -2.73 -1.14 -28.18
C GLU A 136 -1.45 -1.40 -28.98
N GLN A 137 -0.44 -2.04 -28.37
CA GLN A 137 0.80 -2.41 -29.06
C GLN A 137 0.56 -3.43 -30.18
N LEU A 138 -0.30 -4.42 -29.95
CA LEU A 138 -0.70 -5.38 -30.98
C LEU A 138 -1.42 -4.69 -32.15
N GLU A 139 -2.37 -3.79 -31.87
CA GLU A 139 -3.10 -3.06 -32.92
C GLU A 139 -2.22 -2.07 -33.69
N LYS A 140 -1.29 -1.39 -33.01
CA LYS A 140 -0.24 -0.58 -33.64
C LYS A 140 0.59 -1.43 -34.60
N THR A 141 1.02 -2.61 -34.18
CA THR A 141 1.83 -3.53 -34.98
C THR A 141 1.06 -4.05 -36.20
N LYS A 142 -0.18 -4.52 -36.02
CA LYS A 142 -1.06 -4.95 -37.12
C LYS A 142 -1.29 -3.83 -38.12
N THR A 143 -1.55 -2.62 -37.64
CA THR A 143 -1.80 -1.45 -38.50
C THR A 143 -0.54 -1.03 -39.24
N ASN A 144 0.62 -1.05 -38.60
CA ASN A 144 1.90 -0.78 -39.26
C ASN A 144 2.17 -1.82 -40.37
N ASN A 145 2.03 -3.12 -40.07
CA ASN A 145 2.20 -4.19 -41.05
C ASN A 145 1.25 -4.04 -42.26
N ARG A 146 -0.02 -3.69 -42.01
CA ARG A 146 -1.00 -3.40 -43.07
C ARG A 146 -0.61 -2.18 -43.91
N LYS A 147 -0.20 -1.08 -43.27
CA LYS A 147 0.28 0.13 -43.97
C LYS A 147 1.52 -0.18 -44.80
N ASN A 148 2.49 -0.91 -44.24
CA ASN A 148 3.72 -1.31 -44.90
C ASN A 148 3.42 -2.20 -46.13
N ARG A 149 2.55 -3.21 -45.99
CA ARG A 149 2.10 -4.05 -47.11
C ARG A 149 1.46 -3.22 -48.23
N ASN A 150 0.57 -2.29 -47.87
CA ASN A 150 -0.09 -1.42 -48.84
C ASN A 150 0.91 -0.48 -49.53
N ASN A 151 1.86 0.09 -48.77
CA ASN A 151 2.92 0.96 -49.29
C ASN A 151 3.83 0.19 -50.26
N LEU A 152 4.26 -1.02 -49.89
CA LEU A 152 5.06 -1.89 -50.75
C LEU A 152 4.34 -2.21 -52.07
N SER A 153 3.05 -2.53 -52.00
CA SER A 153 2.22 -2.74 -53.20
C SER A 153 2.13 -1.49 -54.07
N LEU A 154 1.96 -0.32 -53.46
CA LEU A 154 1.90 0.95 -54.16
C LEU A 154 3.23 1.29 -54.83
N ASN A 155 4.35 1.10 -54.13
CA ASN A 155 5.70 1.29 -54.67
C ASN A 155 5.95 0.35 -55.85
N PHE A 156 5.54 -0.92 -55.74
CA PHE A 156 5.67 -1.86 -56.83
C PHE A 156 4.82 -1.48 -58.05
N LYS A 157 3.58 -1.01 -57.85
CA LYS A 157 2.74 -0.47 -58.94
C LYS A 157 3.35 0.77 -59.58
N LYS A 158 3.86 1.72 -58.77
CA LYS A 158 4.56 2.92 -59.23
C LYS A 158 5.79 2.55 -60.05
N HIS A 159 6.61 1.63 -59.56
CA HIS A 159 7.81 1.17 -60.25
C HIS A 159 7.49 0.48 -61.58
N ARG A 160 6.46 -0.38 -61.60
CA ARG A 160 5.96 -1.02 -62.82
C ARG A 160 5.42 0.01 -63.83
N CYS A 161 4.71 1.04 -63.36
CA CYS A 161 4.24 2.14 -64.21
C CYS A 161 5.43 2.93 -64.79
N TRP A 162 6.39 3.31 -63.94
CA TRP A 162 7.61 4.00 -64.34
C TRP A 162 8.41 3.22 -65.38
N MET A 163 8.57 1.90 -65.21
CA MET A 163 9.21 1.04 -66.20
C MET A 163 8.50 1.09 -67.55
N LYS A 164 7.17 0.92 -67.58
CA LYS A 164 6.38 1.00 -68.82
C LYS A 164 6.51 2.35 -69.52
N THR A 165 6.42 3.45 -68.77
CA THR A 165 6.57 4.80 -69.33
C THR A 165 7.99 5.07 -69.82
N SER A 166 9.00 4.58 -69.12
CA SER A 166 10.41 4.70 -69.52
C SER A 166 10.68 3.96 -70.83
N THR A 167 10.13 2.75 -70.99
CA THR A 167 10.25 1.98 -72.24
C THR A 167 9.45 2.56 -73.40
N SER A 168 8.33 3.24 -73.13
CA SER A 168 7.44 3.76 -74.18
C SER A 168 7.81 5.17 -74.65
N ASN A 169 8.53 5.96 -73.86
CA ASN A 169 8.90 7.34 -74.21
C ASN A 169 10.30 7.71 -73.64
N PRO A 170 11.38 7.29 -74.30
CA PRO A 170 12.75 7.42 -73.78
C PRO A 170 13.22 8.87 -73.58
N SER A 171 12.66 9.84 -74.31
CA SER A 171 13.00 11.27 -74.15
C SER A 171 12.52 11.85 -72.80
N LEU A 172 11.35 11.41 -72.30
CA LEU A 172 10.82 11.80 -71.00
C LEU A 172 11.59 11.16 -69.85
N SER A 173 12.12 9.94 -70.06
CA SER A 173 12.96 9.23 -69.09
C SER A 173 14.27 9.97 -68.81
N SER A 174 14.90 10.53 -69.85
CA SER A 174 16.09 11.36 -69.73
C SER A 174 15.84 12.66 -68.95
N LEU A 175 14.69 13.32 -69.19
CA LEU A 175 14.30 14.56 -68.50
C LEU A 175 13.99 14.36 -67.01
N VAL A 176 13.32 13.25 -66.66
CA VAL A 176 12.99 12.89 -65.26
C VAL A 176 14.26 12.47 -64.50
N MET A 177 15.14 11.68 -65.10
CA MET A 177 16.46 11.33 -64.52
C MET A 177 17.34 12.57 -64.31
N TRP A 178 17.30 13.55 -65.23
CA TRP A 178 18.02 14.81 -65.04
C TRP A 178 17.46 15.64 -63.88
N ARG A 179 16.14 15.57 -63.65
CA ARG A 179 15.44 16.32 -62.58
C ARG A 179 15.58 15.70 -61.18
N LEU A 180 15.73 14.38 -61.09
CA LEU A 180 16.03 13.64 -59.84
C LEU A 180 17.51 13.64 -59.45
N ARG A 181 18.41 14.07 -60.36
CA ARG A 181 19.87 14.10 -60.15
C ARG A 181 20.40 15.49 -59.74
N LYS A 182 19.54 16.51 -59.71
CA LYS A 182 19.91 17.79 -59.08
C LYS A 182 19.52 17.73 -57.59
N PRO A 183 20.43 18.18 -56.69
CA PRO A 183 20.18 18.21 -55.25
C PRO A 183 18.96 19.07 -54.90
#